data_AF-A0A4R4ZXZ1-F1
#
_entry.id   AF-A0A4R4ZXZ1-F1
#
_cell.length_a   1.000
_cell.length_b   1.000
_cell.length_c   1.000
_cell.angle_alpha   90.00
_cell.angle_beta   90.00
_cell.angle_gamma   90.00
#
_symmetry.space_group_name_H-M   'P 1'
#
loop_
_entity.id
_entity.type
_entity.pdbx_description
1 polymer ?
#
loop_
_entity_poly.entity_id
_entity_poly.type
_entity_poly.pdbx_seq_one_letter_code
_entity_poly.pdbx_strand_id
1 'polypeptide(L)'
;MSATEELLPRLPDIHEIRPRGPEDDAVFADIKAVLERHGALNRFGVTLLHQHFEIAQDESLVEHIDVENRTLVIRPMRDEEYATVVETSWRLDAPSGMASCETKCVKEKDIDGNEYHNKPHYTVK
;
A
#
# COMPACT_ATOMS: atom_id res chain seq x y z
N MET A 1 22.11 -22.38 -8.26
CA MET A 1 22.23 -21.06 -8.91
C MET A 1 21.30 -20.14 -8.16
N SER A 2 21.84 -19.30 -7.28
CA SER A 2 21.04 -18.36 -6.50
C SER A 2 20.66 -17.22 -7.42
N ALA A 3 19.36 -17.03 -7.65
CA ALA A 3 18.87 -15.75 -8.14
C ALA A 3 19.29 -14.74 -7.07
N THR A 4 20.15 -13.78 -7.44
CA THR A 4 20.25 -12.53 -6.70
C THR A 4 18.85 -11.94 -6.71
N GLU A 5 18.14 -12.03 -5.57
CA GLU A 5 16.95 -11.23 -5.32
C GLU A 5 17.36 -9.78 -5.57
N GLU A 6 16.91 -9.25 -6.69
CA GLU A 6 17.17 -7.87 -7.08
C GLU A 6 16.35 -7.01 -6.13
N LEU A 7 16.98 -6.58 -5.05
CA LEU A 7 16.36 -5.77 -4.03
C LEU A 7 15.89 -4.46 -4.68
N LEU A 8 14.63 -4.13 -4.43
CA LEU A 8 14.04 -2.89 -4.87
C LEU A 8 14.82 -1.71 -4.28
N PRO A 9 15.11 -0.66 -5.07
CA PRO A 9 15.81 0.51 -4.55
C PRO A 9 14.97 1.18 -3.45
N ARG A 10 15.66 1.66 -2.40
CA ARG A 10 15.04 2.45 -1.33
C ARG A 10 14.36 3.69 -1.92
N LEU A 11 13.14 3.99 -1.46
CA LEU A 11 12.46 5.22 -1.83
C LEU A 11 13.10 6.43 -1.11
N PRO A 12 13.11 7.62 -1.73
CA PRO A 12 13.60 8.84 -1.07
C PRO A 12 12.69 9.26 0.10
N ASP A 13 13.22 10.12 0.98
CA ASP A 13 12.41 10.71 2.04
C ASP A 13 11.37 11.68 1.45
N ILE A 14 10.22 11.86 2.11
CA ILE A 14 9.15 12.76 1.64
C ILE A 14 9.63 14.18 1.34
N HIS A 15 10.63 14.67 2.08
CA HIS A 15 11.18 16.01 1.91
C HIS A 15 12.09 16.14 0.68
N GLU A 16 12.44 15.01 0.05
CA GLU A 16 13.30 14.93 -1.13
C GLU A 16 12.50 14.70 -2.42
N ILE A 17 11.17 14.51 -2.32
CA ILE A 17 10.32 14.17 -3.47
C ILE A 17 9.64 15.41 -4.02
N ARG A 18 9.61 15.51 -5.36
CA ARG A 18 8.80 16.49 -6.07
C ARG A 18 7.31 16.19 -5.84
N PRO A 19 6.51 17.14 -5.30
CA PRO A 19 5.07 16.99 -5.22
C PRO A 19 4.44 16.85 -6.61
N ARG A 20 3.24 16.25 -6.70
CA ARG A 20 2.45 16.20 -7.94
C ARG A 20 2.31 17.60 -8.54
N GLY A 21 2.64 17.75 -9.83
CA GLY A 21 2.51 18.99 -10.59
C GLY A 21 1.78 18.81 -11.92
N PRO A 22 1.52 19.90 -12.67
CA PRO A 22 0.87 19.85 -13.99
C PRO A 22 1.58 18.95 -15.01
N GLU A 23 2.90 18.77 -14.89
CA GLU A 23 3.69 17.86 -15.71
C GLU A 23 3.28 16.39 -15.58
N ASP A 24 2.61 16.03 -14.48
CA ASP A 24 2.14 14.67 -14.23
C ASP A 24 0.71 14.44 -14.76
N ASP A 25 0.02 15.46 -15.28
CA ASP A 25 -1.38 15.38 -15.68
C ASP A 25 -1.62 14.30 -16.75
N ALA A 26 -0.70 14.16 -17.71
CA ALA A 26 -0.77 13.13 -18.74
C ALA A 26 -0.70 11.71 -18.13
N VAL A 27 0.19 11.51 -17.15
CA VAL A 27 0.32 10.22 -16.44
C VAL A 27 -0.96 9.89 -15.69
N PHE A 28 -1.55 10.85 -14.98
CA PHE A 28 -2.81 10.65 -14.27
C PHE A 28 -3.99 10.38 -15.21
N ALA A 29 -4.03 11.03 -16.37
CA ALA A 29 -5.04 10.77 -17.39
C ALA A 29 -4.96 9.33 -17.91
N ASP A 30 -3.76 8.83 -18.16
CA ASP A 30 -3.53 7.46 -18.61
C ASP A 30 -3.93 6.42 -17.56
N ILE A 31 -3.57 6.66 -16.28
CA ILE A 31 -3.97 5.79 -15.16
C ILE A 31 -5.50 5.77 -15.03
N LYS A 32 -6.16 6.94 -15.06
CA LYS A 32 -7.62 7.02 -15.04
C LYS A 32 -8.22 6.20 -16.17
N ALA A 33 -7.72 6.35 -17.40
CA ALA A 33 -8.22 5.62 -18.55
C ALA A 33 -8.07 4.10 -18.39
N VAL A 34 -6.96 3.61 -17.81
CA VAL A 34 -6.76 2.19 -17.49
C VAL A 34 -7.80 1.73 -16.46
N LEU A 35 -7.92 2.42 -15.33
CA LEU A 35 -8.86 2.05 -14.27
C LEU A 35 -10.31 2.06 -14.75
N GLU A 36 -10.67 3.03 -15.60
CA GLU A 36 -11.99 3.14 -16.22
C GLU A 36 -12.30 1.94 -17.14
N ARG A 37 -11.35 1.55 -18.01
CA ARG A 37 -11.49 0.37 -18.89
C ARG A 37 -11.73 -0.93 -18.11
N HIS A 38 -11.22 -1.03 -16.90
CA HIS A 38 -11.37 -2.21 -16.04
C HIS A 38 -12.47 -2.05 -14.97
N GLY A 39 -13.25 -0.96 -14.97
CA GLY A 39 -14.30 -0.73 -13.98
C GLY A 39 -13.79 -0.61 -12.54
N ALA A 40 -12.56 -0.12 -12.36
CA ALA A 40 -11.84 -0.15 -11.09
C ALA A 40 -11.63 1.25 -10.47
N LEU A 41 -12.29 2.29 -10.99
CA LEU A 41 -12.17 3.68 -10.50
C LEU A 41 -12.60 3.86 -9.04
N ASN A 42 -13.45 2.97 -8.51
CA ASN A 42 -13.90 2.99 -7.12
C ASN A 42 -13.12 2.02 -6.21
N ARG A 43 -12.07 1.38 -6.74
CA ARG A 43 -11.35 0.30 -6.05
C ARG A 43 -9.86 0.62 -5.86
N PHE A 44 -9.23 1.26 -6.84
CA PHE A 44 -7.80 1.56 -6.80
C PHE A 44 -7.52 3.06 -6.95
N GLY A 45 -6.38 3.48 -6.42
CA GLY A 45 -5.88 4.86 -6.49
C GLY A 45 -4.36 4.87 -6.64
N VAL A 46 -3.78 6.06 -6.50
CA VAL A 46 -2.32 6.27 -6.57
C VAL A 46 -1.85 7.04 -5.34
N THR A 47 -0.63 6.76 -4.89
CA THR A 47 0.05 7.48 -3.81
C THR A 47 1.43 7.93 -4.27
N LEU A 48 1.95 9.00 -3.66
CA LEU A 48 3.32 9.44 -3.91
C LEU A 48 4.28 8.51 -3.17
N LEU A 49 5.16 7.84 -3.90
CA LEU A 49 6.11 6.87 -3.33
C LEU A 49 7.18 7.59 -2.51
N HIS A 50 7.23 7.35 -1.20
CA HIS A 50 8.26 7.86 -0.28
C HIS A 50 8.48 6.87 0.86
N GLN A 51 9.60 6.99 1.57
CA GLN A 51 9.90 6.18 2.75
C GLN A 51 10.55 7.01 3.85
N HIS A 52 9.94 6.99 5.04
CA HIS A 52 10.40 7.79 6.19
C HIS A 52 11.57 7.15 6.97
N PHE A 53 11.70 5.83 6.93
CA PHE A 53 12.71 5.07 7.67
C PHE A 53 12.99 3.73 6.99
N GLU A 54 14.13 3.11 7.28
CA GLU A 54 14.51 1.82 6.69
C GLU A 54 13.55 0.70 7.12
N ILE A 55 13.27 -0.22 6.20
CA ILE A 55 12.46 -1.44 6.41
C ILE A 55 13.39 -2.61 6.09
N ALA A 56 13.48 -3.58 6.98
CA ALA A 56 14.32 -4.76 6.75
C ALA A 56 13.73 -5.69 5.68
N GLN A 57 14.55 -6.60 5.16
CA GLN A 57 14.12 -7.54 4.10
C GLN A 57 12.99 -8.47 4.56
N ASP A 58 12.95 -8.80 5.86
CA ASP A 58 11.95 -9.66 6.49
C ASP A 58 10.79 -8.85 7.12
N GLU A 59 10.70 -7.54 6.85
CA GLU A 59 9.68 -6.65 7.37
C GLU A 59 8.75 -6.12 6.28
N SER A 60 7.49 -5.93 6.64
CA SER A 60 6.48 -5.19 5.86
C SER A 60 5.94 -4.04 6.72
N LEU A 61 5.48 -2.94 6.10
CA LEU A 61 4.66 -1.98 6.85
C LEU A 61 3.30 -2.60 7.10
N VAL A 62 2.84 -2.50 8.34
CA VAL A 62 1.53 -3.04 8.73
C VAL A 62 0.67 -1.93 9.32
N GLU A 63 -0.47 -1.71 8.68
CA GLU A 63 -1.57 -0.86 9.13
C GLU A 63 -2.40 -1.59 10.18
N HIS A 64 -2.54 -0.97 11.35
CA HIS A 64 -3.48 -1.32 12.40
C HIS A 64 -4.46 -0.17 12.59
N ILE A 65 -5.76 -0.49 12.58
CA ILE A 65 -6.83 0.49 12.72
C ILE A 65 -7.51 0.28 14.06
N ASP A 66 -7.35 1.25 14.97
CA ASP A 66 -8.15 1.33 16.18
C ASP A 66 -9.36 2.23 15.91
N VAL A 67 -10.50 1.58 15.69
CA VAL A 67 -11.75 2.25 15.32
C VAL A 67 -12.32 3.07 16.49
N GLU A 68 -12.16 2.60 17.72
CA GLU A 68 -12.69 3.26 18.92
C GLU A 68 -11.99 4.59 19.14
N ASN A 69 -10.65 4.58 19.08
CA ASN A 69 -9.83 5.77 19.24
C ASN A 69 -9.63 6.56 17.95
N ARG A 70 -10.15 6.06 16.81
CA ARG A 70 -10.02 6.63 15.47
C ARG A 70 -8.56 6.87 15.09
N THR A 71 -7.70 5.90 15.39
CA THR A 71 -6.28 5.95 15.04
C THR A 71 -5.95 4.91 13.99
N LEU A 72 -5.01 5.25 13.12
CA LEU A 72 -4.39 4.34 12.17
C LEU A 72 -2.89 4.41 12.45
N VAL A 73 -2.30 3.27 12.78
CA VAL A 73 -0.87 3.14 13.07
C VAL A 73 -0.25 2.28 11.98
N ILE A 74 0.82 2.79 11.38
CA ILE A 74 1.63 2.05 10.42
C ILE A 74 3.00 1.83 11.05
N ARG A 75 3.46 0.58 11.09
CA ARG A 75 4.79 0.25 11.61
C ARG A 75 5.41 -0.92 10.84
N PRO A 76 6.75 -1.01 10.75
CA PRO A 76 7.40 -2.24 10.36
C PRO A 76 7.02 -3.38 11.29
N MET A 77 6.73 -4.53 10.70
CA MET A 77 6.57 -5.79 11.41
C MET A 77 7.22 -6.89 10.59
N ARG A 78 7.86 -7.84 11.27
CA ARG A 78 8.37 -9.02 10.58
C ARG A 78 7.23 -9.84 10.04
N ASP A 79 7.48 -10.54 8.94
CA ASP A 79 6.47 -11.33 8.25
C ASP A 79 5.83 -12.43 9.12
N GLU A 80 6.56 -12.91 10.13
CA GLU A 80 6.09 -13.93 11.07
C GLU A 80 5.17 -13.36 12.18
N GLU A 81 5.14 -12.04 12.38
CA GLU A 81 4.40 -11.39 13.48
C GLU A 81 2.91 -11.17 13.17
N TYR A 82 2.46 -11.44 11.94
CA TYR A 82 1.08 -11.25 11.53
C TYR A 82 0.55 -12.43 10.73
N ALA A 83 -0.71 -12.81 10.98
CA ALA A 83 -1.30 -14.02 10.40
C ALA A 83 -2.29 -13.73 9.25
N THR A 84 -3.11 -12.69 9.39
CA THR A 84 -4.19 -12.41 8.42
C THR A 84 -4.20 -10.92 8.08
N VAL A 85 -3.78 -10.64 6.85
CA VAL A 85 -3.60 -9.29 6.34
C VAL A 85 -4.18 -9.16 4.94
N VAL A 86 -4.48 -7.92 4.55
CA VAL A 86 -4.82 -7.56 3.18
C VAL A 86 -3.76 -6.60 2.67
N GLU A 87 -3.24 -6.86 1.49
CA GLU A 87 -2.33 -5.94 0.82
C GLU A 87 -3.09 -4.66 0.41
N THR A 88 -2.54 -3.50 0.76
CA THR A 88 -3.16 -2.18 0.48
C THR A 88 -2.27 -1.27 -0.35
N SER A 89 -0.97 -1.54 -0.43
CA SER A 89 -0.01 -0.81 -1.27
C SER A 89 0.98 -1.76 -1.96
N TRP A 90 1.27 -1.50 -3.24
CA TRP A 90 2.17 -2.29 -4.07
C TRP A 90 3.16 -1.39 -4.79
N ARG A 91 4.41 -1.85 -4.89
CA ARG A 91 5.39 -1.29 -5.82
C ARG A 91 5.32 -1.97 -7.19
N LEU A 92 5.25 -1.13 -8.22
CA LEU A 92 5.11 -1.55 -9.62
C LEU A 92 6.43 -1.47 -10.40
N ASP A 93 7.51 -1.02 -9.78
CA ASP A 93 8.86 -0.94 -10.36
C ASP A 93 9.70 -2.21 -10.08
N ALA A 94 9.07 -3.27 -9.56
CA ALA A 94 9.69 -4.58 -9.46
C ALA A 94 9.86 -5.21 -10.87
N PRO A 95 10.98 -5.91 -11.14
CA PRO A 95 11.25 -6.54 -12.44
C PRO A 95 10.16 -7.51 -12.94
N SER A 96 9.36 -8.10 -12.05
CA SER A 96 8.24 -8.98 -12.37
C SER A 96 6.88 -8.27 -12.53
N GLY A 97 6.85 -6.94 -12.45
CA GLY A 97 5.66 -6.10 -12.68
C GLY A 97 4.69 -5.97 -11.50
N MET A 98 4.85 -6.78 -10.45
CA MET A 98 4.18 -6.66 -9.15
C MET A 98 4.83 -7.70 -8.23
N ALA A 99 5.61 -7.30 -7.23
CA ALA A 99 6.20 -8.31 -6.33
C ALA A 99 6.37 -7.92 -4.86
N SER A 100 6.18 -6.67 -4.47
CA SER A 100 6.31 -6.34 -3.05
C SER A 100 5.14 -5.50 -2.58
N CYS A 101 4.36 -6.11 -1.69
CA CYS A 101 3.46 -5.37 -0.84
C CYS A 101 4.28 -4.55 0.15
N GLU A 102 4.18 -3.23 0.07
CA GLU A 102 4.87 -2.35 1.03
C GLU A 102 4.06 -2.22 2.32
N THR A 103 2.72 -2.23 2.19
CA THR A 103 1.80 -2.02 3.31
C THR A 103 0.67 -3.03 3.33
N LYS A 104 0.47 -3.65 4.50
CA LYS A 104 -0.52 -4.70 4.78
C LYS A 104 -1.46 -4.22 5.89
N CYS A 105 -2.77 -4.38 5.77
CA CYS A 105 -3.72 -4.08 6.85
C CYS A 105 -4.12 -5.35 7.61
N VAL A 106 -4.03 -5.35 8.94
CA VAL A 106 -4.50 -6.47 9.76
C VAL A 106 -6.02 -6.57 9.69
N LYS A 107 -6.53 -7.77 9.42
CA LYS A 107 -7.94 -8.10 9.59
C LYS A 107 -8.16 -8.51 11.04
N GLU A 108 -8.85 -7.70 11.83
CA GLU A 108 -9.35 -8.16 13.12
C GLU A 108 -10.48 -9.18 12.91
N LYS A 109 -10.51 -10.21 13.75
CA LYS A 109 -11.65 -11.14 13.85
C LYS A 109 -12.55 -10.66 14.97
N ASP A 110 -13.86 -10.66 14.76
CA ASP A 110 -14.81 -10.47 15.84
C ASP A 110 -14.87 -11.69 16.78
N ILE A 111 -15.65 -11.58 17.86
CA ILE A 111 -15.84 -12.66 18.85
C ILE A 111 -16.45 -13.94 18.25
N ASP A 112 -17.04 -13.83 17.06
CA ASP A 112 -17.70 -14.91 16.32
C ASP A 112 -16.78 -15.51 15.23
N GLY A 113 -15.54 -15.03 15.12
CA GLY A 113 -14.53 -15.56 14.20
C GLY A 113 -14.71 -15.12 12.75
N ASN A 114 -15.57 -14.13 12.48
CA ASN A 114 -15.81 -13.63 11.14
C ASN A 114 -14.75 -12.59 10.73
N GLU A 115 -14.31 -12.66 9.46
CA GLU A 115 -13.47 -11.63 8.84
C GLU A 115 -14.37 -10.53 8.28
N TYR A 116 -14.36 -9.35 8.90
CA TYR A 116 -15.09 -8.18 8.39
C TYR A 116 -14.15 -6.99 8.17
N HIS A 117 -14.31 -6.29 7.03
CA HIS A 117 -13.93 -4.86 6.94
C HIS A 117 -15.22 -4.03 6.95
N ASN A 118 -15.83 -3.89 8.13
CA ASN A 118 -17.07 -3.13 8.26
C ASN A 118 -16.77 -1.63 8.26
N LYS A 119 -16.71 -1.00 7.08
CA LYS A 119 -17.31 0.33 6.88
C LYS A 119 -17.34 0.80 5.42
N PRO A 120 -18.40 1.53 5.02
CA PRO A 120 -18.43 2.26 3.76
C PRO A 120 -17.39 3.38 3.77
N HIS A 121 -16.48 3.36 2.79
CA HIS A 121 -15.69 4.53 2.45
C HIS A 121 -16.63 5.56 1.82
N TYR A 122 -16.87 6.68 2.50
CA TYR A 122 -17.63 7.77 1.90
C TYR A 122 -16.73 8.47 0.88
N THR A 123 -17.07 8.32 -0.40
CA THR A 123 -16.58 9.22 -1.45
C THR A 123 -17.30 10.56 -1.26
N VAL A 124 -16.58 11.64 -0.96
CA VAL A 124 -17.14 12.99 -1.07
C VAL A 124 -17.46 13.21 -2.55
N LYS A 125 -18.70 13.62 -2.85
CA LYS A 125 -19.14 13.96 -4.20
C LYS A 125 -18.41 15.18 -4.74
#